data_AF-A0A4Q2X708-F1
#
_entry.id   AF-A0A4Q2X708-F1
#
_cell.length_a   1.000
_cell.length_b   1.000
_cell.length_c   1.000
_cell.angle_alpha   90.00
_cell.angle_beta   90.00
_cell.angle_gamma   90.00
#
_symmetry.space_group_name_H-M   'P 1'
#
loop_
_entity.id
_entity.type
_entity.pdbx_description
1 polymer ?
#
loop_
_entity_poly.entity_id
_entity_poly.type
_entity_poly.pdbx_seq_one_letter_code
_entity_poly.pdbx_strand_id
1 'polypeptide(L)'
;MVHSQNPYRAILRRDYPEPFIALLVFVLGIWLWDHYFAKETSYAPGTEAVALIKIDRDLRISEGMAEEPAWLKWLVGVEEPVTVRRNALEAFEKLALDNSISPRGLEAFAIIKAEQDGLPLQEMLGKVLQGQMISDFEETSRQLANHRGTWWEAKLIGSMEENALPGVHWREVYGQDSIRLKTRAVVCAVSVWALGLIGLAFVPRALIRVAKGMRTEPKGYGGAWTLPLGLVVFLVATLAWIGFTMTLDIGIATLPGLHPLMGILLDSAARMLPTLIALGLLFRRPEHVVRVMGLGTKVELRVVLGAFSVLMMVDLVLRSLLGAGGSNDPGGGLSLTEAGTWGLVFAILSACLLAPLAEEVMYRGVLFRSFRNRLGVLPAAVISSAIFASLHFYDGYGLASVGLFGFSCALLYSATGSLTTVIVLHMLYNTAIKLPEWIVYHAPLG
;
A
#
# COMPACT_ATOMS: atom_id res chain seq x y z
N MET A 1 13.52 47.69 28.26
CA MET A 1 12.61 46.53 28.29
C MET A 1 12.30 46.14 26.85
N VAL A 2 12.94 45.10 26.33
CA VAL A 2 12.62 44.56 25.00
C VAL A 2 11.33 43.76 25.14
N HIS A 3 10.20 44.28 24.63
CA HIS A 3 8.99 43.46 24.52
C HIS A 3 9.34 42.22 23.69
N SER A 4 9.42 41.05 24.31
CA SER A 4 9.63 39.80 23.59
C SER A 4 8.44 39.63 22.64
N GLN A 5 8.65 39.90 21.35
CA GLN A 5 7.60 39.73 20.36
C GLN A 5 7.11 38.29 20.40
N ASN A 6 5.79 38.09 20.43
CA ASN A 6 5.21 36.76 20.43
C ASN A 6 5.76 35.97 19.22
N PRO A 7 6.51 34.87 19.42
CA PRO A 7 7.22 34.19 18.35
C PRO A 7 6.26 33.62 17.28
N TYR A 8 5.02 33.34 17.64
CA TYR A 8 4.00 32.89 16.70
C TYR A 8 3.55 34.01 15.75
N ARG A 9 3.52 35.28 16.20
CA ARG A 9 3.26 36.42 15.31
C ARG A 9 4.39 36.60 14.30
N ALA A 10 5.64 36.35 14.70
CA ALA A 10 6.77 36.39 13.78
C ALA A 10 6.66 35.31 12.69
N ILE A 11 6.22 34.09 13.04
CA ILE A 11 5.99 33.02 12.06
C ILE A 11 4.88 33.42 11.06
N LEU A 12 3.77 33.99 11.53
CA LEU A 12 2.66 34.42 10.65
C LEU A 12 3.02 35.60 9.75
N ARG A 13 4.03 36.40 10.14
CA ARG A 13 4.52 37.54 9.35
C ARG A 13 5.58 37.16 8.32
N ARG A 14 6.00 35.88 8.27
CA ARG A 14 6.92 35.42 7.23
C ARG A 14 6.25 35.57 5.88
N ASP A 15 6.85 36.40 5.05
CA ASP A 15 6.48 36.51 3.66
C ASP A 15 7.40 35.63 2.83
N TYR A 16 6.80 34.90 1.89
CA TYR A 16 7.52 33.98 1.02
C TYR A 16 7.24 34.41 -0.43
N PRO A 17 8.26 34.92 -1.14
CA PRO A 17 8.05 35.45 -2.47
C PRO A 17 7.68 34.32 -3.44
N GLU A 18 6.76 34.59 -4.36
CA GLU A 18 6.27 33.62 -5.35
C GLU A 18 7.41 32.95 -6.14
N PRO A 19 8.48 33.65 -6.56
CA PRO A 19 9.64 33.02 -7.20
C PRO A 19 10.32 31.93 -6.37
N PHE A 20 10.36 32.09 -5.04
CA PHE A 20 10.95 31.08 -4.16
C PHE A 20 10.08 29.82 -4.09
N ILE A 21 8.76 29.99 -4.01
CA ILE A 21 7.82 28.86 -4.04
C ILE A 21 7.91 28.14 -5.39
N ALA A 22 7.94 28.90 -6.49
CA ALA A 22 8.10 28.37 -7.84
C ALA A 22 9.40 27.56 -7.98
N LEU A 23 10.51 28.04 -7.41
CA LEU A 23 11.78 27.30 -7.38
C LEU A 23 11.65 25.97 -6.63
N LEU A 24 11.03 25.95 -5.45
CA LEU A 24 10.83 24.71 -4.69
C LEU A 24 9.97 23.70 -5.45
N VAL A 25 8.88 24.17 -6.08
CA VAL A 25 8.01 23.34 -6.93
C VAL A 25 8.78 22.82 -8.14
N PHE A 26 9.60 23.65 -8.77
CA PHE A 26 10.42 23.27 -9.92
C PHE A 26 11.45 22.19 -9.56
N VAL A 27 12.14 22.33 -8.42
CA VAL A 27 13.08 21.30 -7.93
C VAL A 27 12.37 19.98 -7.66
N LEU A 28 11.21 20.03 -7.00
CA LEU A 28 10.38 18.83 -6.80
C LEU A 28 9.95 18.23 -8.15
N GLY A 29 9.53 19.06 -9.11
CA GLY A 29 9.12 18.64 -10.44
C GLY A 29 10.23 17.94 -11.23
N ILE A 30 11.47 18.44 -11.17
CA ILE A 30 12.64 17.79 -11.78
C ILE A 30 12.82 16.38 -11.18
N TRP A 31 12.78 16.28 -9.85
CA TRP A 31 12.94 14.99 -9.18
C TRP A 31 11.83 14.01 -9.58
N LEU A 32 10.57 14.45 -9.60
CA LEU A 32 9.43 13.63 -10.03
C LEU A 32 9.59 13.17 -11.48
N TRP A 33 10.02 14.06 -12.39
CA TRP A 33 10.30 13.72 -13.78
C TRP A 33 11.36 12.63 -13.90
N ASP A 34 12.51 12.82 -13.27
CA ASP A 34 13.66 11.91 -13.35
C ASP A 34 13.36 10.52 -12.75
N HIS A 35 12.60 10.47 -11.65
CA HIS A 35 12.34 9.22 -10.95
C HIS A 35 11.16 8.42 -11.51
N TYR A 36 10.14 9.08 -12.08
CA TYR A 36 8.88 8.42 -12.43
C TYR A 36 8.47 8.54 -13.90
N PHE A 37 8.92 9.58 -14.62
CA PHE A 37 8.49 9.81 -16.01
C PHE A 37 9.59 9.56 -17.05
N ALA A 38 10.85 9.75 -16.69
CA ALA A 38 11.97 9.69 -17.63
C ALA A 38 12.62 8.31 -17.80
N LYS A 39 12.40 7.37 -16.85
CA LYS A 39 13.03 6.04 -16.92
C LYS A 39 12.20 5.07 -17.74
N GLU A 40 12.82 4.48 -18.77
CA GLU A 40 12.34 3.24 -19.39
C GLU A 40 12.43 2.14 -18.32
N THR A 41 11.27 1.61 -17.93
CA THR A 41 11.06 0.90 -16.67
C THR A 41 11.71 -0.47 -16.65
N SER A 42 12.87 -0.59 -16.03
CA SER A 42 13.28 -1.84 -15.40
C SER A 42 12.62 -2.00 -14.03
N TYR A 43 11.92 -3.11 -13.81
CA TYR A 43 11.35 -3.45 -12.51
C TYR A 43 12.43 -3.51 -11.44
N ALA A 44 12.06 -3.22 -10.20
CA ALA A 44 13.02 -3.24 -9.10
C ALA A 44 13.58 -4.66 -8.88
N PRO A 45 14.86 -4.80 -8.45
CA PRO A 45 15.41 -6.09 -8.08
C PRO A 45 14.51 -6.81 -7.06
N GLY A 46 14.15 -8.06 -7.35
CA GLY A 46 13.26 -8.87 -6.50
C GLY A 46 11.78 -8.81 -6.85
N THR A 47 11.34 -7.99 -7.83
CA THR A 47 9.94 -7.96 -8.28
C THR A 47 9.45 -9.33 -8.76
N GLU A 48 10.29 -10.10 -9.48
CA GLU A 48 9.93 -11.47 -9.90
C GLU A 48 9.66 -12.36 -8.68
N ALA A 49 10.52 -12.35 -7.66
CA ALA A 49 10.35 -13.21 -6.49
C ALA A 49 9.03 -12.92 -5.74
N VAL A 50 8.63 -11.65 -5.67
CA VAL A 50 7.32 -11.26 -5.13
C VAL A 50 6.19 -11.75 -6.03
N ALA A 51 6.30 -11.55 -7.34
CA ALA A 51 5.29 -11.97 -8.31
C ALA A 51 5.07 -13.49 -8.26
N LEU A 52 6.12 -14.28 -8.15
CA LEU A 52 6.04 -15.73 -7.99
C LEU A 52 5.28 -16.13 -6.73
N ILE A 53 5.54 -15.49 -5.59
CA ILE A 53 4.78 -15.72 -4.35
C ILE A 53 3.31 -15.38 -4.56
N LYS A 54 3.02 -14.20 -5.13
CA LYS A 54 1.65 -13.77 -5.38
C LYS A 54 0.89 -14.75 -6.27
N ILE A 55 1.48 -15.12 -7.40
CA ILE A 55 0.89 -16.03 -8.39
C ILE A 55 0.63 -17.41 -7.76
N ASP A 56 1.60 -17.97 -7.03
CA ASP A 56 1.43 -19.24 -6.31
C ASP A 56 0.21 -19.20 -5.37
N ARG A 57 0.11 -18.14 -4.57
CA ARG A 57 -0.93 -17.99 -3.55
C ARG A 57 -2.30 -17.80 -4.20
N ASP A 58 -2.39 -16.94 -5.21
CA ASP A 58 -3.64 -16.67 -5.93
C ASP A 58 -4.16 -17.94 -6.62
N LEU A 59 -3.28 -18.73 -7.25
CA LEU A 59 -3.67 -19.99 -7.91
C LEU A 59 -4.19 -21.02 -6.91
N ARG A 60 -3.50 -21.21 -5.78
CA ARG A 60 -3.95 -22.14 -4.73
C ARG A 60 -5.28 -21.74 -4.12
N ILE A 61 -5.47 -20.45 -3.84
CA ILE A 61 -6.72 -19.95 -3.26
C ILE A 61 -7.86 -20.12 -4.27
N SER A 62 -7.62 -19.75 -5.53
CA SER A 62 -8.63 -19.85 -6.60
C SER A 62 -9.06 -21.30 -6.84
N GLU A 63 -8.13 -22.24 -6.96
CA GLU A 63 -8.47 -23.67 -7.08
C GLU A 63 -9.15 -24.21 -5.83
N GLY A 64 -8.65 -23.88 -4.63
CA GLY A 64 -9.24 -24.32 -3.37
C GLY A 64 -10.65 -23.77 -3.12
N MET A 65 -11.02 -22.69 -3.81
CA MET A 65 -12.34 -22.06 -3.76
C MET A 65 -13.22 -22.35 -4.98
N ALA A 66 -12.78 -23.15 -5.96
CA ALA A 66 -13.51 -23.37 -7.21
C ALA A 66 -14.94 -23.87 -6.97
N GLU A 67 -15.08 -24.85 -6.07
CA GLU A 67 -16.36 -25.50 -5.68
C GLU A 67 -17.15 -24.71 -4.61
N GLU A 68 -16.64 -23.58 -4.14
CA GLU A 68 -17.32 -22.76 -3.14
C GLU A 68 -18.45 -21.91 -3.76
N PRO A 69 -19.48 -21.55 -2.99
CA PRO A 69 -20.55 -20.68 -3.47
C PRO A 69 -20.05 -19.33 -4.00
N ALA A 70 -20.68 -18.82 -5.06
CA ALA A 70 -20.29 -17.56 -5.70
C ALA A 70 -20.26 -16.36 -4.73
N TRP A 71 -21.15 -16.30 -3.74
CA TRP A 71 -21.17 -15.23 -2.75
C TRP A 71 -19.93 -15.25 -1.85
N LEU A 72 -19.36 -16.42 -1.56
CA LEU A 72 -18.16 -16.56 -0.75
C LEU A 72 -16.92 -16.17 -1.57
N LYS A 73 -16.83 -16.62 -2.82
CA LYS A 73 -15.78 -16.18 -3.76
C LYS A 73 -15.75 -14.66 -3.92
N TRP A 74 -16.93 -14.06 -4.11
CA TRP A 74 -17.08 -12.60 -4.19
C TRP A 74 -16.65 -11.89 -2.88
N LEU A 75 -17.05 -12.42 -1.72
CA LEU A 75 -16.70 -11.84 -0.42
C LEU A 75 -15.19 -11.83 -0.18
N VAL A 76 -14.49 -12.91 -0.56
CA VAL A 76 -13.03 -13.01 -0.44
C VAL A 76 -12.32 -12.22 -1.54
N GLY A 77 -13.00 -11.92 -2.65
CA GLY A 77 -12.42 -11.23 -3.81
C GLY A 77 -11.57 -12.17 -4.67
N VAL A 78 -11.93 -13.44 -4.74
CA VAL A 78 -11.20 -14.47 -5.49
C VAL A 78 -11.86 -14.68 -6.85
N GLU A 79 -11.06 -14.56 -7.91
CA GLU A 79 -11.50 -14.81 -9.27
C GLU A 79 -11.46 -16.30 -9.62
N GLU A 80 -12.14 -16.67 -10.71
CA GLU A 80 -12.14 -18.04 -11.22
C GLU A 80 -10.74 -18.48 -11.67
N PRO A 81 -10.39 -19.78 -11.56
CA PRO A 81 -9.03 -20.27 -11.85
C PRO A 81 -8.51 -19.89 -13.24
N VAL A 82 -9.39 -19.85 -14.24
CA VAL A 82 -9.04 -19.45 -15.62
C VAL A 82 -8.62 -17.98 -15.70
N THR A 83 -9.30 -17.10 -14.94
CA THR A 83 -8.97 -15.67 -14.91
C THR A 83 -7.67 -15.44 -14.14
N VAL A 84 -7.48 -16.13 -13.02
CA VAL A 84 -6.24 -16.04 -12.22
C VAL A 84 -5.02 -16.51 -13.01
N ARG A 85 -5.13 -17.62 -13.74
CA ARG A 85 -4.05 -18.07 -14.64
C ARG A 85 -3.75 -17.06 -15.74
N ARG A 86 -4.76 -16.47 -16.38
CA ARG A 86 -4.56 -15.41 -17.38
C ARG A 86 -3.82 -14.20 -16.78
N ASN A 87 -4.24 -13.72 -15.60
CA ASN A 87 -3.59 -12.59 -14.94
C ASN A 87 -2.13 -12.93 -14.56
N ALA A 88 -1.85 -14.18 -14.18
CA ALA A 88 -0.48 -14.66 -13.94
C ALA A 88 0.37 -14.64 -15.22
N LEU A 89 -0.17 -15.09 -16.35
CA LEU A 89 0.52 -15.02 -17.64
C LEU A 89 0.82 -13.57 -18.05
N GLU A 90 -0.13 -12.64 -17.89
CA GLU A 90 0.09 -11.21 -18.14
C GLU A 90 1.21 -10.63 -17.24
N ALA A 91 1.30 -11.07 -15.98
CA ALA A 91 2.38 -10.66 -15.07
C ALA A 91 3.76 -11.19 -15.53
N PHE A 92 3.84 -12.43 -16.00
CA PHE A 92 5.07 -12.99 -16.59
C PHE A 92 5.45 -12.31 -17.90
N GLU A 93 4.49 -11.97 -18.76
CA GLU A 93 4.76 -11.23 -20.00
C GLU A 93 5.35 -9.85 -19.71
N LYS A 94 4.82 -9.15 -18.70
CA LYS A 94 5.40 -7.90 -18.20
C LYS A 94 6.84 -8.07 -17.72
N LEU A 95 7.12 -9.11 -16.92
CA LEU A 95 8.49 -9.42 -16.46
C LEU A 95 9.43 -9.79 -17.61
N ALA A 96 8.92 -10.50 -18.62
CA ALA A 96 9.70 -10.91 -19.79
C ALA A 96 10.05 -9.74 -20.71
N LEU A 97 9.12 -8.79 -20.93
CA LEU A 97 9.37 -7.56 -21.69
C LEU A 97 10.53 -6.75 -21.11
N ASP A 98 10.75 -6.87 -19.80
CA ASP A 98 11.79 -6.17 -19.08
C ASP A 98 13.08 -7.00 -18.87
N ASN A 99 13.19 -8.19 -19.46
CA ASN A 99 14.28 -9.14 -19.21
C ASN A 99 14.48 -9.49 -17.71
N SER A 100 13.40 -9.38 -16.92
CA SER A 100 13.38 -9.61 -15.47
C SER A 100 12.86 -11.00 -15.09
N ILE A 101 12.69 -11.89 -16.06
CA ILE A 101 12.21 -13.27 -15.85
C ILE A 101 13.37 -14.26 -15.74
N SER A 102 13.41 -15.02 -14.66
CA SER A 102 14.39 -16.09 -14.45
C SER A 102 14.00 -17.38 -15.17
N PRO A 103 14.91 -18.35 -15.31
CA PRO A 103 14.57 -19.68 -15.79
C PRO A 103 13.43 -20.33 -14.99
N ARG A 104 13.40 -20.15 -13.66
CA ARG A 104 12.30 -20.66 -12.81
C ARG A 104 10.97 -19.97 -13.13
N GLY A 105 10.99 -18.66 -13.39
CA GLY A 105 9.82 -17.92 -13.88
C GLY A 105 9.33 -18.43 -15.23
N LEU A 106 10.25 -18.79 -16.15
CA LEU A 106 9.90 -19.39 -17.45
C LEU A 106 9.27 -20.78 -17.31
N GLU A 107 9.76 -21.62 -16.39
CA GLU A 107 9.14 -22.92 -16.09
C GLU A 107 7.73 -22.74 -15.52
N ALA A 108 7.56 -21.83 -14.55
CA ALA A 108 6.25 -21.49 -14.00
C ALA A 108 5.29 -20.99 -15.09
N PHE A 109 5.75 -20.09 -15.96
CA PHE A 109 4.99 -19.60 -17.11
C PHE A 109 4.56 -20.73 -18.05
N ALA A 110 5.48 -21.63 -18.41
CA ALA A 110 5.19 -22.74 -19.31
C ALA A 110 4.13 -23.69 -18.74
N ILE A 111 4.22 -24.01 -17.45
CA ILE A 111 3.27 -24.88 -16.75
C ILE A 111 1.88 -24.22 -16.65
N ILE A 112 1.83 -22.95 -16.25
CA ILE A 112 0.57 -22.19 -16.16
C ILE A 112 -0.08 -22.06 -17.54
N LYS A 113 0.71 -21.85 -18.59
CA LYS A 113 0.21 -21.78 -19.96
C LYS A 113 -0.32 -23.13 -20.45
N ALA A 114 0.34 -24.23 -20.14
CA ALA A 114 -0.15 -25.57 -20.44
C ALA A 114 -1.52 -25.83 -19.80
N GLU A 115 -1.67 -25.49 -18.51
CA GLU A 115 -2.93 -25.61 -17.77
C GLU A 115 -4.02 -24.65 -18.28
N GLN A 116 -3.64 -23.46 -18.75
CA GLN A 116 -4.57 -22.49 -19.33
C GLN A 116 -5.11 -22.95 -20.69
N ASP A 117 -4.24 -23.50 -21.54
CA ASP A 117 -4.56 -23.92 -22.90
C ASP A 117 -5.07 -25.37 -22.97
N GLY A 118 -5.02 -26.13 -21.87
CA GLY A 118 -5.40 -27.54 -21.80
C GLY A 118 -4.45 -28.46 -22.58
N LEU A 119 -3.17 -28.09 -22.67
CA LEU A 119 -2.14 -28.82 -23.43
C LEU A 119 -1.29 -29.73 -22.51
N PRO A 120 -0.72 -30.83 -23.04
CA PRO A 120 0.21 -31.65 -22.28
C PRO A 120 1.42 -30.84 -21.80
N LEU A 121 1.72 -30.95 -20.50
CA LEU A 121 2.77 -30.16 -19.85
C LEU A 121 4.16 -30.37 -20.49
N GLN A 122 4.48 -31.61 -20.87
CA GLN A 122 5.74 -31.95 -21.57
C GLN A 122 5.89 -31.24 -22.92
N GLU A 123 4.80 -31.07 -23.67
CA GLU A 123 4.82 -30.39 -24.96
C GLU A 123 5.17 -28.91 -24.79
N MET A 124 4.56 -28.25 -23.80
CA MET A 124 4.79 -26.84 -23.52
C MET A 124 6.18 -26.57 -22.93
N LEU A 125 6.65 -27.42 -22.00
CA LEU A 125 8.02 -27.32 -21.50
C LEU A 125 9.04 -27.49 -22.63
N GLY A 126 8.83 -28.44 -23.55
CA GLY A 126 9.69 -28.63 -24.72
C GLY A 126 9.76 -27.39 -25.61
N LYS A 127 8.62 -26.70 -25.82
CA LYS A 127 8.55 -25.47 -26.63
C LYS A 127 9.21 -24.27 -25.96
N VAL A 128 8.98 -24.07 -24.66
CA VAL A 128 9.43 -22.88 -23.93
C VAL A 128 10.87 -23.01 -23.43
N LEU A 129 11.23 -24.16 -22.88
CA LEU A 129 12.55 -24.41 -22.27
C LEU A 129 13.50 -25.20 -23.19
N GLN A 130 13.10 -25.48 -24.44
CA GLN A 130 13.91 -26.22 -25.43
C GLN A 130 14.43 -27.58 -24.90
N GLY A 131 13.65 -28.24 -24.04
CA GLY A 131 14.01 -29.53 -23.44
C GLY A 131 14.92 -29.45 -22.20
N GLN A 132 15.23 -28.26 -21.69
CA GLN A 132 15.86 -28.10 -20.38
C GLN A 132 14.82 -28.22 -19.27
N MET A 133 14.97 -29.22 -18.39
CA MET A 133 14.23 -29.24 -17.12
C MET A 133 15.02 -28.46 -16.07
N ILE A 134 14.36 -27.54 -15.39
CA ILE A 134 14.98 -26.69 -14.38
C ILE A 134 14.74 -27.28 -12.99
N SER A 135 13.53 -27.76 -12.73
CA SER A 135 13.19 -28.46 -11.50
C SER A 135 13.65 -29.93 -11.53
N ASP A 136 14.38 -30.35 -10.50
CA ASP A 136 14.72 -31.75 -10.23
C ASP A 136 13.59 -32.46 -9.48
N PHE A 137 13.23 -33.68 -9.89
CA PHE A 137 12.09 -34.40 -9.29
C PHE A 137 12.27 -34.66 -7.79
N GLU A 138 13.44 -35.12 -7.35
CA GLU A 138 13.66 -35.47 -5.95
C GLU A 138 13.75 -34.21 -5.08
N GLU A 139 14.46 -33.18 -5.57
CA GLU A 139 14.58 -31.91 -4.87
C GLU A 139 13.21 -31.22 -4.74
N THR A 140 12.46 -31.08 -5.83
CA THR A 140 11.16 -30.41 -5.84
C THR A 140 10.12 -31.17 -5.02
N SER A 141 10.12 -32.51 -5.08
CA SER A 141 9.26 -33.33 -4.22
C SER A 141 9.58 -33.13 -2.73
N ARG A 142 10.88 -33.02 -2.38
CA ARG A 142 11.31 -32.68 -1.01
C ARG A 142 10.95 -31.25 -0.61
N GLN A 143 10.98 -30.29 -1.53
CA GLN A 143 10.54 -28.91 -1.25
C GLN A 143 9.04 -28.85 -0.96
N LEU A 144 8.22 -29.54 -1.75
CA LEU A 144 6.77 -29.68 -1.54
C LEU A 144 6.46 -30.33 -0.18
N ALA A 145 7.20 -31.38 0.20
CA ALA A 145 7.05 -32.04 1.49
C ALA A 145 7.52 -31.21 2.71
N ASN A 146 8.22 -30.09 2.49
CA ASN A 146 8.75 -29.20 3.53
C ASN A 146 8.10 -27.80 3.51
N HIS A 147 6.85 -27.67 3.04
CA HIS A 147 6.09 -26.40 2.99
C HIS A 147 6.71 -25.30 2.11
N ARG A 148 7.62 -25.66 1.19
CA ARG A 148 8.37 -24.72 0.35
C ARG A 148 8.07 -24.84 -1.14
N GLY A 149 7.36 -25.88 -1.56
CA GLY A 149 6.99 -26.04 -2.97
C GLY A 149 5.90 -25.07 -3.38
N THR A 150 5.74 -24.87 -4.68
CA THR A 150 4.83 -23.95 -5.36
C THR A 150 3.71 -24.69 -6.10
N TRP A 151 2.72 -23.96 -6.62
CA TRP A 151 1.60 -24.50 -7.37
C TRP A 151 2.04 -25.20 -8.66
N TRP A 152 2.93 -24.58 -9.44
CA TRP A 152 3.41 -25.18 -10.69
C TRP A 152 4.32 -26.38 -10.44
N GLU A 153 5.13 -26.36 -9.37
CA GLU A 153 5.92 -27.53 -8.94
C GLU A 153 5.02 -28.71 -8.54
N ALA A 154 3.92 -28.45 -7.84
CA ALA A 154 2.94 -29.49 -7.51
C ALA A 154 2.31 -30.11 -8.78
N LYS A 155 1.97 -29.29 -9.78
CA LYS A 155 1.47 -29.76 -11.08
C LYS A 155 2.51 -30.58 -11.83
N LEU A 156 3.77 -30.10 -11.85
CA LEU A 156 4.89 -30.77 -12.49
C LEU A 156 5.13 -32.16 -11.89
N ILE A 157 5.34 -32.24 -10.58
CA ILE A 157 5.59 -33.51 -9.87
C ILE A 157 4.38 -34.44 -9.96
N GLY A 158 3.16 -33.90 -9.87
CA GLY A 158 1.93 -34.66 -10.08
C GLY A 158 1.89 -35.37 -11.43
N SER A 159 2.25 -34.67 -12.52
CA SER A 159 2.29 -35.24 -13.87
C SER A 159 3.39 -36.29 -14.06
N MET A 160 4.49 -36.19 -13.31
CA MET A 160 5.60 -37.15 -13.36
C MET A 160 5.31 -38.41 -12.54
N GLU A 161 4.64 -38.28 -11.39
CA GLU A 161 4.24 -39.40 -10.53
C GLU A 161 3.18 -40.31 -11.16
N GLU A 162 2.34 -39.81 -12.06
CA GLU A 162 1.46 -40.67 -12.87
C GLU A 162 2.24 -41.74 -13.63
N ASN A 163 3.53 -41.51 -13.86
CA ASN A 163 4.44 -42.37 -14.61
C ASN A 163 5.57 -42.99 -13.76
N ALA A 164 5.59 -42.79 -12.43
CA ALA A 164 6.70 -43.20 -11.54
C ALA A 164 6.22 -43.76 -10.17
N LEU A 165 7.10 -44.47 -9.45
CA LEU A 165 6.81 -44.98 -8.10
C LEU A 165 6.80 -43.83 -7.07
N PRO A 166 5.78 -43.73 -6.19
CA PRO A 166 5.64 -42.63 -5.24
C PRO A 166 6.72 -42.70 -4.14
N GLY A 167 7.65 -41.74 -4.14
CA GLY A 167 8.79 -41.71 -3.22
C GLY A 167 8.59 -40.85 -1.96
N VAL A 168 7.75 -39.81 -2.01
CA VAL A 168 7.60 -38.82 -0.93
C VAL A 168 6.13 -38.38 -0.79
N HIS A 169 5.59 -38.35 0.43
CA HIS A 169 4.21 -37.91 0.71
C HIS A 169 4.06 -36.38 0.68
N TRP A 170 4.33 -35.75 -0.46
CA TRP A 170 4.24 -34.29 -0.59
C TRP A 170 2.79 -33.79 -0.75
N ARG A 171 1.90 -34.61 -1.32
CA ARG A 171 0.49 -34.23 -1.62
C ARG A 171 -0.30 -33.86 -0.37
N GLU A 172 -0.09 -34.60 0.73
CA GLU A 172 -0.76 -34.31 2.00
C GLU A 172 -0.31 -32.97 2.57
N VAL A 173 1.00 -32.73 2.62
CA VAL A 173 1.59 -31.48 3.12
C VAL A 173 1.12 -30.29 2.28
N TYR A 174 1.24 -30.38 0.96
CA TYR A 174 0.78 -29.35 0.03
C TYR A 174 -0.73 -29.09 0.13
N GLY A 175 -1.53 -30.16 0.29
CA GLY A 175 -2.97 -30.06 0.49
C GLY A 175 -3.33 -29.33 1.78
N GLN A 176 -2.67 -29.66 2.89
CA GLN A 176 -2.84 -28.97 4.18
C GLN A 176 -2.45 -27.49 4.08
N ASP A 177 -1.35 -27.16 3.43
CA ASP A 177 -0.90 -25.79 3.19
C ASP A 177 -1.94 -24.98 2.40
N SER A 178 -2.52 -25.59 1.36
CA SER A 178 -3.54 -24.95 0.52
C SER A 178 -4.85 -24.70 1.29
N ILE A 179 -5.26 -25.65 2.14
CA ILE A 179 -6.42 -25.48 3.03
C ILE A 179 -6.18 -24.36 4.06
N ARG A 180 -4.99 -24.32 4.67
CA ARG A 180 -4.61 -23.25 5.61
C ARG A 180 -4.63 -21.89 4.92
N LEU A 181 -4.06 -21.79 3.73
CA LEU A 181 -4.03 -20.55 2.95
C LEU A 181 -5.43 -20.04 2.60
N LYS A 182 -6.30 -20.93 2.07
CA LYS A 182 -7.72 -20.63 1.83
C LYS A 182 -8.41 -20.13 3.10
N THR A 183 -8.21 -20.83 4.22
CA THR A 183 -8.81 -20.47 5.51
C THR A 183 -8.37 -19.07 5.96
N ARG A 184 -7.08 -18.76 5.84
CA ARG A 184 -6.51 -17.44 6.13
C ARG A 184 -7.16 -16.34 5.28
N ALA A 185 -7.27 -16.57 3.97
CA ALA A 185 -7.90 -15.61 3.04
C ALA A 185 -9.37 -15.34 3.42
N VAL A 186 -10.15 -16.39 3.67
CA VAL A 186 -11.56 -16.29 4.10
C VAL A 186 -11.68 -15.52 5.42
N VAL A 187 -10.90 -15.89 6.44
CA VAL A 187 -10.95 -15.25 7.76
C VAL A 187 -10.59 -13.77 7.67
N CYS A 188 -9.55 -13.42 6.91
CA CYS A 188 -9.15 -12.03 6.74
C CYS A 188 -10.24 -11.21 6.05
N ALA A 189 -10.80 -11.71 4.94
CA ALA A 189 -11.87 -11.04 4.22
C ALA A 189 -13.12 -10.86 5.09
N VAL A 190 -13.58 -11.92 5.75
CA VAL A 190 -14.75 -11.86 6.66
C VAL A 190 -14.53 -10.88 7.80
N SER A 191 -13.32 -10.80 8.36
CA SER A 191 -13.00 -9.87 9.45
C SER A 191 -13.11 -8.41 9.01
N VAL A 192 -12.57 -8.07 7.83
CA VAL A 192 -12.66 -6.71 7.26
C VAL A 192 -14.11 -6.37 6.91
N TRP A 193 -14.85 -7.29 6.28
CA TRP A 193 -16.27 -7.12 6.00
C TRP A 193 -17.11 -6.94 7.26
N ALA A 194 -16.88 -7.73 8.31
CA ALA A 194 -17.60 -7.60 9.57
C ALA A 194 -17.40 -6.22 10.19
N LEU A 195 -16.18 -5.69 10.17
CA LEU A 195 -15.87 -4.34 10.62
C LEU A 195 -16.61 -3.28 9.78
N GLY A 196 -16.61 -3.43 8.46
CA GLY A 196 -17.35 -2.58 7.54
C GLY A 196 -18.86 -2.60 7.79
N LEU A 197 -19.44 -3.78 8.01
CA LEU A 197 -20.87 -3.95 8.31
C LEU A 197 -21.25 -3.32 9.65
N ILE A 198 -20.43 -3.47 10.69
CA ILE A 198 -20.63 -2.79 11.99
C ILE A 198 -20.64 -1.26 11.79
N GLY A 199 -19.72 -0.74 10.97
CA GLY A 199 -19.64 0.69 10.72
C GLY A 199 -20.83 1.27 9.94
N LEU A 200 -21.58 0.46 9.18
CA LEU A 200 -22.79 0.91 8.46
C LEU A 200 -23.81 1.55 9.41
N ALA A 201 -23.94 1.03 10.64
CA ALA A 201 -24.82 1.59 11.67
C ALA A 201 -24.46 3.04 12.07
N PHE A 202 -23.25 3.49 11.75
CA PHE A 202 -22.75 4.83 12.09
C PHE A 202 -22.58 5.76 10.88
N VAL A 203 -22.86 5.29 9.66
CA VAL A 203 -22.79 6.10 8.42
C VAL A 203 -23.61 7.38 8.53
N PRO A 204 -24.89 7.37 8.99
CA PRO A 204 -25.66 8.62 9.10
C PRO A 204 -24.99 9.66 10.00
N ARG A 205 -24.36 9.21 11.11
CA ARG A 205 -23.63 10.10 12.02
C ARG A 205 -22.39 10.68 11.33
N ALA A 206 -21.62 9.85 10.62
CA ALA A 206 -20.45 10.29 9.89
C ALA A 206 -20.80 11.35 8.82
N LEU A 207 -21.85 11.09 8.04
CA LEU A 207 -22.31 12.02 6.99
C LEU A 207 -22.82 13.35 7.58
N ILE A 208 -23.63 13.32 8.64
CA ILE A 208 -24.07 14.55 9.33
C ILE A 208 -22.88 15.33 9.89
N ARG A 209 -21.88 14.62 10.45
CA ARG A 209 -20.67 15.24 10.99
C ARG A 209 -19.89 15.96 9.90
N VAL A 210 -19.63 15.27 8.78
CA VAL A 210 -18.97 15.82 7.59
C VAL A 210 -19.74 17.01 7.03
N ALA A 211 -21.07 16.90 6.89
CA ALA A 211 -21.91 17.97 6.35
C ALA A 211 -21.83 19.26 7.18
N LYS A 212 -21.81 19.16 8.51
CA LYS A 212 -21.57 20.30 9.40
C LYS A 212 -20.15 20.87 9.25
N GLY A 213 -19.18 19.99 9.03
CA GLY A 213 -17.77 20.32 8.80
C GLY A 213 -17.47 21.14 7.56
N MET A 214 -18.34 21.10 6.55
CA MET A 214 -18.13 21.84 5.30
C MET A 214 -18.25 23.37 5.47
N ARG A 215 -18.90 23.83 6.55
CA ARG A 215 -19.16 25.25 6.82
C ARG A 215 -18.30 25.83 7.96
N THR A 216 -17.30 25.08 8.41
CA THR A 216 -16.47 25.52 9.55
C THR A 216 -15.46 26.57 9.12
N GLU A 217 -15.47 27.71 9.80
CA GLU A 217 -14.49 28.77 9.55
C GLU A 217 -13.13 28.50 10.22
N PRO A 218 -12.01 28.91 9.59
CA PRO A 218 -10.70 28.92 10.21
C PRO A 218 -10.67 29.75 11.49
N LYS A 219 -10.07 29.22 12.57
CA LYS A 219 -9.94 29.94 13.85
C LYS A 219 -8.55 29.79 14.46
N GLY A 220 -8.17 30.77 15.29
CA GLY A 220 -6.95 30.75 16.07
C GLY A 220 -5.67 30.77 15.24
N TYR A 221 -4.55 30.36 15.85
CA TYR A 221 -3.22 30.40 15.22
C TYR A 221 -3.17 29.64 13.88
N GLY A 222 -3.68 28.41 13.85
CA GLY A 222 -3.70 27.60 12.63
C GLY A 222 -4.63 28.15 11.54
N GLY A 223 -5.72 28.83 11.92
CA GLY A 223 -6.61 29.50 10.98
C GLY A 223 -6.02 30.78 10.36
N ALA A 224 -4.97 31.33 10.97
CA ALA A 224 -4.26 32.50 10.46
C ALA A 224 -3.09 32.14 9.52
N TRP A 225 -2.84 30.85 9.26
CA TRP A 225 -1.78 30.44 8.33
C TRP A 225 -2.12 30.88 6.91
N THR A 226 -1.17 31.55 6.27
CA THR A 226 -1.26 31.93 4.87
C THR A 226 -0.99 30.71 3.99
N LEU A 227 -1.48 30.76 2.74
CA LEU A 227 -1.20 29.73 1.75
C LEU A 227 0.32 29.62 1.47
N PRO A 228 1.07 30.72 1.23
CA PRO A 228 2.53 30.68 1.05
C PRO A 228 3.27 29.99 2.21
N LEU A 229 2.92 30.30 3.47
CA LEU A 229 3.55 29.68 4.65
C LEU A 229 3.38 28.15 4.62
N GLY A 230 2.16 27.67 4.39
CA GLY A 230 1.88 26.24 4.34
C GLY A 230 2.60 25.52 3.21
N LEU A 231 2.59 26.11 2.01
CA LEU A 231 3.25 25.55 0.84
C LEU A 231 4.76 25.46 1.04
N VAL A 232 5.41 26.51 1.55
CA VAL A 232 6.86 26.47 1.80
C VAL A 232 7.19 25.43 2.85
N VAL A 233 6.46 25.36 3.96
CA VAL A 233 6.72 24.34 4.99
C VAL A 233 6.53 22.93 4.43
N PHE A 234 5.47 22.70 3.66
CA PHE A 234 5.22 21.42 3.02
C PHE A 234 6.35 21.04 2.05
N LEU A 235 6.68 21.92 1.10
CA LEU A 235 7.71 21.67 0.09
C LEU A 235 9.10 21.47 0.70
N VAL A 236 9.51 22.30 1.67
CA VAL A 236 10.80 22.15 2.34
C VAL A 236 10.88 20.82 3.09
N ALA A 237 9.84 20.44 3.82
CA ALA A 237 9.80 19.17 4.53
C ALA A 237 9.83 17.98 3.57
N THR A 238 9.08 18.02 2.47
CA THR A 238 9.06 16.97 1.44
C THR A 238 10.40 16.85 0.71
N LEU A 239 11.02 17.97 0.31
CA LEU A 239 12.34 17.96 -0.34
C LEU A 239 13.44 17.47 0.61
N ALA A 240 13.39 17.84 1.88
CA ALA A 240 14.31 17.35 2.89
C ALA A 240 14.16 15.84 3.12
N TRP A 241 12.91 15.34 3.13
CA TRP A 241 12.62 13.92 3.17
C TRP A 241 13.21 13.18 1.97
N ILE A 242 12.96 13.67 0.74
CA ILE A 242 13.52 13.09 -0.49
C ILE A 242 15.05 13.03 -0.44
N GLY A 243 15.71 14.14 -0.07
CA GLY A 243 17.17 14.18 0.03
C GLY A 243 17.71 13.21 1.09
N PHE A 244 17.01 13.07 2.22
CA PHE A 244 17.37 12.13 3.26
C PHE A 244 17.19 10.67 2.83
N THR A 245 16.06 10.31 2.22
CA THR A 245 15.80 8.94 1.74
C THR A 245 16.80 8.54 0.66
N MET A 246 17.09 9.41 -0.30
CA MET A 246 18.12 9.14 -1.32
C MET A 246 19.50 8.88 -0.69
N THR A 247 19.87 9.66 0.32
CA THR A 247 21.15 9.46 1.03
C THR A 247 21.16 8.14 1.81
N LEU A 248 20.05 7.81 2.44
CA LEU A 248 19.86 6.59 3.22
C LEU A 248 19.88 5.35 2.33
N ASP A 249 19.23 5.39 1.17
CA ASP A 249 19.22 4.29 0.20
C ASP A 249 20.63 4.00 -0.34
N ILE A 250 21.39 5.05 -0.68
CA ILE A 250 22.81 4.92 -1.05
C ILE A 250 23.62 4.32 0.11
N GLY A 251 23.38 4.79 1.34
CA GLY A 251 24.06 4.29 2.54
C GLY A 251 23.79 2.80 2.78
N ILE A 252 22.52 2.37 2.74
CA ILE A 252 22.12 0.98 2.94
C ILE A 252 22.70 0.09 1.84
N ALA A 253 22.68 0.53 0.58
CA ALA A 253 23.22 -0.23 -0.54
C ALA A 253 24.74 -0.53 -0.38
N THR A 254 25.46 0.28 0.38
CA THR A 254 26.90 0.08 0.65
C THR A 254 27.20 -0.78 1.89
N LEU A 255 26.18 -1.16 2.68
CA LEU A 255 26.33 -1.90 3.93
C LEU A 255 25.57 -3.25 3.90
N PRO A 256 26.13 -4.29 3.25
CA PRO A 256 25.49 -5.61 3.22
C PRO A 256 25.40 -6.22 4.63
N GLY A 257 24.27 -6.86 4.93
CA GLY A 257 24.05 -7.55 6.21
C GLY A 257 23.54 -6.66 7.35
N LEU A 258 23.01 -5.47 7.05
CA LEU A 258 22.29 -4.66 8.03
C LEU A 258 21.18 -5.47 8.71
N HIS A 259 21.20 -5.50 10.04
CA HIS A 259 20.16 -6.18 10.82
C HIS A 259 18.78 -5.55 10.53
N PRO A 260 17.69 -6.33 10.35
CA PRO A 260 16.37 -5.79 9.98
C PRO A 260 15.85 -4.67 10.90
N LEU A 261 16.12 -4.78 12.20
CA LEU A 261 15.81 -3.72 13.17
C LEU A 261 16.42 -2.36 12.80
N MET A 262 17.66 -2.32 12.31
CA MET A 262 18.30 -1.08 11.90
C MET A 262 17.60 -0.49 10.67
N GLY A 263 17.23 -1.34 9.70
CA GLY A 263 16.42 -0.92 8.55
C GLY A 263 15.08 -0.30 8.97
N ILE A 264 14.38 -0.94 9.92
CA ILE A 264 13.13 -0.42 10.49
C ILE A 264 13.34 0.94 11.17
N LEU A 265 14.40 1.11 11.96
CA LEU A 265 14.70 2.37 12.64
C LEU A 265 15.03 3.50 11.65
N LEU A 266 15.80 3.19 10.61
CA LEU A 266 16.16 4.12 9.54
C LEU A 266 14.94 4.55 8.72
N ASP A 267 14.09 3.61 8.31
CA ASP A 267 12.81 3.91 7.65
C ASP A 267 11.90 4.75 8.54
N SER A 268 11.78 4.38 9.82
CA SER A 268 10.98 5.12 10.81
C SER A 268 11.44 6.57 10.94
N ALA A 269 12.76 6.79 10.99
CA ALA A 269 13.36 8.12 11.04
C ALA A 269 13.07 8.91 9.76
N ALA A 270 13.25 8.29 8.60
CA ALA A 270 12.92 8.90 7.31
C ALA A 270 11.43 9.31 7.25
N ARG A 271 10.52 8.41 7.63
CA ARG A 271 9.07 8.64 7.60
C ARG A 271 8.65 9.83 8.49
N MET A 272 9.28 9.98 9.66
CA MET A 272 8.96 11.04 10.62
C MET A 272 9.66 12.38 10.33
N LEU A 273 10.74 12.37 9.54
CA LEU A 273 11.51 13.57 9.24
C LEU A 273 10.68 14.75 8.69
N PRO A 274 9.83 14.60 7.66
CA PRO A 274 9.06 15.73 7.12
C PRO A 274 8.12 16.31 8.18
N THR A 275 7.51 15.46 8.99
CA THR A 275 6.65 15.85 10.11
C THR A 275 7.41 16.65 11.16
N LEU A 276 8.59 16.17 11.57
CA LEU A 276 9.42 16.85 12.57
C LEU A 276 9.90 18.22 12.07
N ILE A 277 10.31 18.33 10.80
CA ILE A 277 10.69 19.59 10.17
C ILE A 277 9.49 20.55 10.15
N ALA A 278 8.33 20.09 9.67
CA ALA A 278 7.14 20.92 9.57
C ALA A 278 6.70 21.45 10.95
N LEU A 279 6.68 20.58 11.96
CA LEU A 279 6.34 20.96 13.33
C LEU A 279 7.37 21.94 13.92
N GLY A 280 8.66 21.73 13.68
CA GLY A 280 9.73 22.63 14.13
C GLY A 280 9.67 24.03 13.47
N LEU A 281 9.24 24.10 12.21
CA LEU A 281 9.08 25.37 11.50
C LEU A 281 7.84 26.16 11.93
N LEU A 282 6.78 25.46 12.33
CA LEU A 282 5.46 26.02 12.65
C LEU A 282 5.23 26.24 14.16
N PHE A 283 5.91 25.50 15.04
CA PHE A 283 5.65 25.53 16.46
C PHE A 283 6.92 25.72 17.29
N ARG A 284 6.75 26.34 18.46
CA ARG A 284 7.82 26.52 19.44
C ARG A 284 7.61 25.73 20.73
N ARG A 285 6.40 25.17 20.89
CA ARG A 285 6.01 24.40 22.08
C ARG A 285 5.13 23.22 21.69
N PRO A 286 5.37 22.03 22.26
CA PRO A 286 4.61 20.82 21.92
C PRO A 286 3.13 20.94 22.31
N GLU A 287 2.78 21.63 23.42
CA GLU A 287 1.37 21.75 23.81
C GLU A 287 0.54 22.55 22.78
N HIS A 288 1.20 23.48 22.08
CA HIS A 288 0.56 24.21 20.98
C HIS A 288 0.35 23.34 19.75
N VAL A 289 1.29 22.42 19.45
CA VAL A 289 1.09 21.42 18.39
C VAL A 289 -0.14 20.59 18.69
N VAL A 290 -0.21 20.02 19.89
CA VAL A 290 -1.31 19.14 20.33
C VAL A 290 -2.66 19.86 20.22
N ARG A 291 -2.73 21.11 20.69
CA ARG A 291 -3.95 21.91 20.65
C ARG A 291 -4.36 22.33 19.25
N VAL A 292 -3.42 22.85 18.46
CA VAL A 292 -3.72 23.42 17.13
C VAL A 292 -3.98 22.32 16.12
N MET A 293 -3.26 21.20 16.15
CA MET A 293 -3.52 20.05 15.28
C MET A 293 -4.74 19.24 15.74
N GLY A 294 -5.12 19.34 17.01
CA GLY A 294 -6.20 18.54 17.58
C GLY A 294 -5.75 17.12 17.95
N LEU A 295 -4.47 16.93 18.30
CA LEU A 295 -3.90 15.62 18.65
C LEU A 295 -4.34 15.12 20.04
N GLY A 296 -4.78 16.03 20.93
CA GLY A 296 -5.26 15.68 22.27
C GLY A 296 -6.78 15.51 22.36
N THR A 297 -7.48 15.53 21.22
CA THR A 297 -8.94 15.42 21.19
C THR A 297 -9.37 13.95 21.28
N LYS A 298 -10.53 13.70 21.89
CA LYS A 298 -11.09 12.34 21.97
C LYS A 298 -11.45 11.85 20.56
N VAL A 299 -11.08 10.61 20.27
CA VAL A 299 -11.40 9.96 18.99
C VAL A 299 -12.90 9.73 18.87
N GLU A 300 -13.52 10.29 17.83
CA GLU A 300 -14.94 10.04 17.53
C GLU A 300 -15.11 8.66 16.85
N LEU A 301 -14.90 7.55 17.58
CA LEU A 301 -14.82 6.19 17.01
C LEU A 301 -16.04 5.82 16.13
N ARG A 302 -17.25 6.23 16.51
CA ARG A 302 -18.46 5.98 15.70
C ARG A 302 -18.37 6.66 14.33
N VAL A 303 -17.82 7.88 14.27
CA VAL A 303 -17.61 8.59 13.01
C VAL A 303 -16.51 7.90 12.19
N VAL A 304 -15.44 7.44 12.83
CA VAL A 304 -14.38 6.65 12.18
C VAL A 304 -14.95 5.39 11.53
N LEU A 305 -15.69 4.58 12.28
CA LEU A 305 -16.29 3.35 11.76
C LEU A 305 -17.29 3.64 10.61
N GLY A 306 -18.11 4.68 10.75
CA GLY A 306 -19.02 5.10 9.67
C GLY A 306 -18.27 5.57 8.41
N ALA A 307 -17.19 6.32 8.56
CA ALA A 307 -16.36 6.77 7.44
C ALA A 307 -15.62 5.60 6.77
N PHE A 308 -15.10 4.66 7.56
CA PHE A 308 -14.48 3.43 7.06
C PHE A 308 -15.45 2.61 6.21
N SER A 309 -16.70 2.42 6.65
CA SER A 309 -17.71 1.72 5.86
C SER A 309 -18.04 2.44 4.54
N VAL A 310 -18.15 3.77 4.57
CA VAL A 310 -18.35 4.54 3.32
C VAL A 310 -17.18 4.32 2.37
N LEU A 311 -15.94 4.40 2.86
CA LEU A 311 -14.75 4.16 2.06
C LEU A 311 -14.73 2.75 1.46
N MET A 312 -15.08 1.73 2.23
CA MET A 312 -15.21 0.36 1.70
C MET A 312 -16.24 0.25 0.58
N MET A 313 -17.40 0.91 0.74
CA MET A 313 -18.45 0.87 -0.29
C MET A 313 -18.03 1.63 -1.55
N VAL A 314 -17.35 2.76 -1.38
CA VAL A 314 -16.77 3.53 -2.49
C VAL A 314 -15.71 2.71 -3.21
N ASP A 315 -14.82 2.04 -2.48
CA ASP A 315 -13.76 1.21 -3.07
C ASP A 315 -14.34 0.03 -3.85
N LEU A 316 -15.40 -0.61 -3.34
CA LEU A 316 -16.14 -1.65 -4.07
C LEU A 316 -16.69 -1.16 -5.41
N VAL A 317 -17.28 0.04 -5.42
CA VAL A 317 -17.79 0.67 -6.65
C VAL A 317 -16.65 1.06 -7.58
N LEU A 318 -15.54 1.58 -7.05
CA LEU A 318 -14.38 1.91 -7.87
C LEU A 318 -13.77 0.68 -8.54
N ARG A 319 -13.64 -0.44 -7.81
CA ARG A 319 -13.13 -1.70 -8.36
C ARG A 319 -14.02 -2.22 -9.49
N SER A 320 -15.34 -2.14 -9.37
CA SER A 320 -16.24 -2.60 -10.43
C SER A 320 -16.22 -1.72 -11.68
N LEU A 321 -15.90 -0.43 -11.53
CA LEU A 321 -15.84 0.52 -12.65
C LEU A 321 -14.46 0.59 -13.32
N LEU A 322 -13.38 0.52 -12.54
CA LEU A 322 -12.00 0.80 -12.99
C LEU A 322 -11.04 -0.37 -12.82
N GLY A 323 -11.39 -1.39 -12.03
CA GLY A 323 -10.52 -2.53 -11.69
C GLY A 323 -10.51 -3.68 -12.70
N ALA A 324 -11.14 -3.50 -13.87
CA ALA A 324 -11.23 -4.55 -14.89
C ALA A 324 -9.91 -4.82 -15.64
N GLY A 325 -8.90 -3.97 -15.49
CA GLY A 325 -7.53 -4.22 -15.92
C GLY A 325 -6.69 -4.66 -14.72
N GLY A 326 -6.03 -5.81 -14.79
CA GLY A 326 -5.14 -6.29 -13.72
C GLY A 326 -4.03 -5.26 -13.40
N SER A 327 -3.37 -5.43 -12.25
CA SER A 327 -2.35 -4.47 -11.78
C SER A 327 -1.23 -4.26 -12.81
N ASN A 328 -0.82 -3.01 -13.02
CA ASN A 328 0.33 -2.70 -13.88
C ASN A 328 1.66 -3.21 -13.28
N ASP A 329 1.68 -3.45 -11.97
CA ASP A 329 2.78 -4.09 -11.24
C ASP A 329 2.60 -5.62 -11.22
N PRO A 330 3.56 -6.41 -11.73
CA PRO A 330 3.58 -7.87 -11.63
C PRO A 330 3.54 -8.38 -10.18
N GLY A 331 4.11 -7.63 -9.24
CA GLY A 331 4.08 -7.93 -7.80
C GLY A 331 2.76 -7.55 -7.12
N GLY A 332 1.85 -6.85 -7.81
CA GLY A 332 0.57 -6.42 -7.26
C GLY A 332 0.67 -5.45 -6.07
N GLY A 333 1.77 -4.71 -5.94
CA GLY A 333 2.03 -3.79 -4.83
C GLY A 333 2.65 -4.43 -3.58
N LEU A 334 2.93 -5.74 -3.61
CA LEU A 334 3.62 -6.46 -2.53
C LEU A 334 5.11 -6.14 -2.51
N SER A 335 5.75 -6.31 -1.35
CA SER A 335 7.19 -6.09 -1.18
C SER A 335 7.87 -7.21 -0.42
N LEU A 336 9.05 -7.65 -0.89
CA LEU A 336 9.89 -8.62 -0.13
C LEU A 336 10.33 -8.08 1.23
N THR A 337 10.38 -6.76 1.41
CA THR A 337 10.73 -6.16 2.71
C THR A 337 9.69 -6.49 3.78
N GLU A 338 8.48 -6.87 3.38
CA GLU A 338 7.38 -7.27 4.28
C GLU A 338 7.38 -8.78 4.57
N ALA A 339 8.30 -9.57 4.00
CA ALA A 339 8.39 -11.01 4.24
C ALA A 339 8.91 -11.37 5.65
N GLY A 340 8.35 -12.45 6.22
CA GLY A 340 8.77 -12.98 7.53
C GLY A 340 8.39 -12.08 8.73
N THR A 341 8.78 -12.48 9.93
CA THR A 341 8.37 -11.80 11.18
C THR A 341 8.87 -10.35 11.24
N TRP A 342 10.11 -10.09 10.80
CA TRP A 342 10.63 -8.72 10.74
C TRP A 342 9.91 -7.88 9.69
N GLY A 343 9.53 -8.49 8.57
CA GLY A 343 8.73 -7.83 7.56
C GLY A 343 7.32 -7.47 8.03
N LEU A 344 6.68 -8.31 8.86
CA LEU A 344 5.43 -7.94 9.54
C LEU A 344 5.62 -6.72 10.44
N VAL A 345 6.66 -6.73 11.28
CA VAL A 345 6.96 -5.61 12.17
C VAL A 345 7.19 -4.33 11.36
N PHE A 346 7.94 -4.42 10.26
CA PHE A 346 8.13 -3.33 9.32
C PHE A 346 6.80 -2.84 8.73
N ALA A 347 5.98 -3.71 8.15
CA ALA A 347 4.69 -3.35 7.55
C ALA A 347 3.75 -2.66 8.56
N ILE A 348 3.66 -3.16 9.79
CA ILE A 348 2.82 -2.56 10.84
C ILE A 348 3.38 -1.21 11.29
N LEU A 349 4.66 -1.12 11.64
CA LEU A 349 5.24 0.13 12.12
C LEU A 349 5.24 1.20 11.02
N SER A 350 5.73 0.87 9.84
CA SER A 350 5.92 1.82 8.75
C SER A 350 4.62 2.20 8.06
N ALA A 351 3.82 1.23 7.61
CA ALA A 351 2.64 1.49 6.79
C ALA A 351 1.37 1.66 7.62
N CYS A 352 1.23 0.99 8.77
CA CYS A 352 0.01 1.06 9.57
C CYS A 352 0.05 2.11 10.68
N LEU A 353 1.22 2.59 11.11
CA LEU A 353 1.33 3.56 12.21
C LEU A 353 2.03 4.86 11.82
N LEU A 354 3.28 4.77 11.34
CA LEU A 354 4.12 5.93 11.09
C LEU A 354 3.71 6.69 9.83
N ALA A 355 3.41 6.00 8.72
CA ALA A 355 2.89 6.64 7.51
C ALA A 355 1.58 7.42 7.80
N PRO A 356 0.53 6.81 8.40
CA PRO A 356 -0.67 7.54 8.80
C PRO A 356 -0.38 8.78 9.66
N LEU A 357 0.50 8.68 10.65
CA LEU A 357 0.87 9.82 11.48
C LEU A 357 1.53 10.94 10.66
N ALA A 358 2.56 10.60 9.87
CA ALA A 358 3.31 11.58 9.12
C ALA A 358 2.47 12.26 8.04
N GLU A 359 1.77 11.45 7.26
CA GLU A 359 0.96 11.89 6.14
C GLU A 359 -0.21 12.75 6.64
N GLU A 360 -0.92 12.37 7.70
CA GLU A 360 -2.00 13.23 8.20
C GLU A 360 -1.48 14.57 8.70
N VAL A 361 -0.32 14.62 9.37
CA VAL A 361 0.28 15.91 9.77
C VAL A 361 0.62 16.76 8.55
N MET A 362 1.26 16.19 7.53
CA MET A 362 1.69 16.92 6.34
C MET A 362 0.51 17.34 5.46
N TYR A 363 -0.38 16.41 5.13
CA TYR A 363 -1.46 16.65 4.19
C TYR A 363 -2.67 17.32 4.83
N ARG A 364 -3.10 16.92 6.04
CA ARG A 364 -4.31 17.48 6.70
C ARG A 364 -3.95 18.62 7.65
N GLY A 365 -2.91 18.44 8.44
CA GLY A 365 -2.43 19.42 9.41
C GLY A 365 -1.82 20.67 8.77
N VAL A 366 -1.05 20.50 7.69
CA VAL A 366 -0.34 21.60 7.00
C VAL A 366 -1.00 21.96 5.67
N LEU A 367 -0.93 21.08 4.66
CA LEU A 367 -1.29 21.43 3.28
C LEU A 367 -2.77 21.81 3.13
N PHE A 368 -3.68 20.89 3.45
CA PHE A 368 -5.13 21.11 3.42
C PHE A 368 -5.53 22.32 4.24
N ARG A 369 -4.98 22.48 5.46
CA ARG A 369 -5.29 23.63 6.31
C ARG A 369 -4.91 24.95 5.63
N SER A 370 -3.73 25.05 5.05
CA SER A 370 -3.32 26.29 4.40
C SER A 370 -4.14 26.61 3.16
N PHE A 371 -4.55 25.59 2.38
CA PHE A 371 -5.52 25.78 1.30
C PHE A 371 -6.89 26.19 1.82
N ARG A 372 -7.42 25.52 2.85
CA ARG A 372 -8.78 25.79 3.36
C ARG A 372 -8.91 27.20 3.93
N ASN A 373 -7.84 27.74 4.52
CA ASN A 373 -7.83 29.07 5.09
C ASN A 373 -8.01 30.16 4.01
N ARG A 374 -7.71 29.85 2.73
CA ARG A 374 -7.86 30.77 1.60
C ARG A 374 -9.01 30.42 0.66
N LEU A 375 -9.24 29.14 0.40
CA LEU A 375 -10.16 28.64 -0.64
C LEU A 375 -11.45 28.02 -0.09
N GLY A 376 -11.56 27.82 1.23
CA GLY A 376 -12.63 27.05 1.84
C GLY A 376 -12.41 25.54 1.76
N VAL A 377 -13.36 24.77 2.33
CA VAL A 377 -13.17 23.33 2.60
C VAL A 377 -13.10 22.49 1.33
N LEU A 378 -14.06 22.62 0.41
CA LEU A 378 -14.16 21.73 -0.75
C LEU A 378 -12.99 21.88 -1.73
N PRO A 379 -12.63 23.09 -2.21
CA PRO A 379 -11.49 23.23 -3.12
C PRO A 379 -10.18 22.79 -2.47
N ALA A 380 -10.00 23.09 -1.18
CA ALA A 380 -8.82 22.65 -0.43
C ALA A 380 -8.74 21.12 -0.34
N ALA A 381 -9.86 20.44 -0.07
CA ALA A 381 -9.91 18.99 0.01
C ALA A 381 -9.59 18.35 -1.35
N VAL A 382 -10.11 18.89 -2.46
CA VAL A 382 -9.78 18.39 -3.81
C VAL A 382 -8.28 18.55 -4.10
N ILE A 383 -7.75 19.76 -3.92
CA ILE A 383 -6.34 20.07 -4.25
C ILE A 383 -5.39 19.24 -3.38
N SER A 384 -5.59 19.21 -2.05
CA SER A 384 -4.69 18.47 -1.17
C SER A 384 -4.71 16.96 -1.45
N SER A 385 -5.87 16.42 -1.83
CA SER A 385 -6.03 14.99 -2.09
C SER A 385 -5.52 14.60 -3.47
N ALA A 386 -5.61 15.48 -4.46
CA ALA A 386 -4.96 15.29 -5.75
C ALA A 386 -3.43 15.27 -5.60
N ILE A 387 -2.86 16.19 -4.81
CA ILE A 387 -1.42 16.19 -4.51
C ILE A 387 -1.04 14.90 -3.77
N PHE A 388 -1.80 14.51 -2.74
CA PHE A 388 -1.61 13.25 -2.03
C PHE A 388 -1.59 12.04 -2.97
N ALA A 389 -2.62 11.89 -3.82
CA ALA A 389 -2.72 10.78 -4.75
C ALA A 389 -1.58 10.76 -5.77
N SER A 390 -1.22 11.91 -6.34
CA SER A 390 -0.18 12.00 -7.37
C SER A 390 1.20 11.52 -6.91
N LEU A 391 1.47 11.55 -5.59
CA LEU A 391 2.73 11.10 -5.00
C LEU A 391 2.75 9.59 -4.69
N HIS A 392 1.66 8.85 -4.96
CA HIS A 392 1.61 7.39 -4.77
C HIS A 392 1.89 6.60 -6.05
N PHE A 393 1.82 7.23 -7.24
CA PHE A 393 2.15 6.61 -8.53
C PHE A 393 1.44 5.29 -8.83
N TYR A 394 0.19 5.17 -8.39
CA TYR A 394 -0.65 4.01 -8.71
C TYR A 394 -1.24 4.08 -10.12
N ASP A 395 -1.76 2.94 -10.58
CA ASP A 395 -2.60 2.87 -11.76
C ASP A 395 -3.92 3.67 -11.59
N GLY A 396 -4.74 3.74 -12.65
CA GLY A 396 -5.94 4.56 -12.65
C GLY A 396 -6.91 4.27 -11.50
N TYR A 397 -7.10 2.99 -11.16
CA TYR A 397 -7.92 2.58 -10.02
C TYR A 397 -7.27 2.97 -8.69
N GLY A 398 -5.99 2.63 -8.48
CA GLY A 398 -5.30 2.92 -7.22
C GLY A 398 -5.20 4.43 -6.96
N LEU A 399 -4.95 5.24 -8.00
CA LEU A 399 -4.90 6.70 -7.92
C LEU A 399 -6.26 7.28 -7.50
N ALA A 400 -7.36 6.76 -8.06
CA ALA A 400 -8.71 7.16 -7.68
C ALA A 400 -9.05 6.76 -6.24
N SER A 401 -8.71 5.53 -5.83
CA SER A 401 -8.97 5.02 -4.49
C SER A 401 -8.23 5.83 -3.43
N VAL A 402 -6.92 6.05 -3.60
CA VAL A 402 -6.10 6.83 -2.66
C VAL A 402 -6.49 8.32 -2.66
N GLY A 403 -6.94 8.87 -3.80
CA GLY A 403 -7.45 10.24 -3.89
C GLY A 403 -8.77 10.43 -3.15
N LEU A 404 -9.71 9.50 -3.26
CA LEU A 404 -10.98 9.54 -2.52
C LEU A 404 -10.79 9.30 -1.02
N PHE A 405 -9.85 8.43 -0.64
CA PHE A 405 -9.40 8.30 0.74
C PHE A 405 -8.82 9.64 1.25
N GLY A 406 -7.90 10.20 0.46
CA GLY A 406 -7.36 11.56 0.52
C GLY A 406 -8.41 12.59 0.97
N PHE A 407 -9.44 12.67 0.13
CA PHE A 407 -10.55 13.61 0.20
C PHE A 407 -11.42 13.38 1.44
N SER A 408 -11.74 12.12 1.74
CA SER A 408 -12.54 11.73 2.89
C SER A 408 -11.87 12.13 4.21
N CYS A 409 -10.56 11.92 4.33
CA CYS A 409 -9.79 12.35 5.49
C CYS A 409 -9.73 13.87 5.63
N ALA A 410 -9.64 14.63 4.52
CA ALA A 410 -9.69 16.09 4.56
C ALA A 410 -11.05 16.62 5.06
N LEU A 411 -12.15 16.04 4.58
CA LEU A 411 -13.50 16.36 5.04
C LEU A 411 -13.70 15.98 6.52
N LEU A 412 -13.24 14.80 6.92
CA LEU A 412 -13.31 14.34 8.31
C LEU A 412 -12.49 15.25 9.22
N TYR A 413 -11.32 15.70 8.77
CA TYR A 413 -10.50 16.66 9.50
C TYR A 413 -11.20 18.00 9.69
N SER A 414 -11.81 18.54 8.62
CA SER A 414 -12.59 19.78 8.69
C SER A 414 -13.76 19.66 9.65
N ALA A 415 -14.44 18.51 9.63
CA ALA A 415 -15.57 18.24 10.48
C ALA A 415 -15.19 18.13 11.96
N THR A 416 -14.18 17.33 12.27
CA THR A 416 -13.85 16.99 13.65
C THR A 416 -12.92 18.00 14.30
N GLY A 417 -12.09 18.71 13.53
CA GLY A 417 -10.98 19.49 14.04
C GLY A 417 -9.92 18.63 14.74
N SER A 418 -9.99 17.31 14.58
CA SER A 418 -9.20 16.30 15.30
C SER A 418 -8.29 15.57 14.33
N LEU A 419 -6.99 15.83 14.39
CA LEU A 419 -6.05 15.06 13.58
C LEU A 419 -5.97 13.61 14.09
N THR A 420 -6.11 13.39 15.40
CA THR A 420 -6.17 12.04 15.98
C THR A 420 -7.28 11.19 15.37
N THR A 421 -8.47 11.75 15.18
CA THR A 421 -9.61 11.01 14.59
C THR A 421 -9.30 10.57 13.16
N VAL A 422 -8.61 11.41 12.38
CA VAL A 422 -8.24 11.10 11.00
C VAL A 422 -7.06 10.12 10.94
N ILE A 423 -6.07 10.28 11.81
CA ILE A 423 -4.96 9.33 11.97
C ILE A 423 -5.51 7.94 12.29
N VAL A 424 -6.48 7.83 13.21
CA VAL A 424 -7.09 6.53 13.56
C VAL A 424 -7.87 5.94 12.38
N LEU A 425 -8.59 6.75 11.59
CA LEU A 425 -9.23 6.26 10.36
C LEU A 425 -8.19 5.72 9.37
N HIS A 426 -7.08 6.43 9.20
CA HIS A 426 -6.01 6.03 8.29
C HIS A 426 -5.27 4.78 8.77
N MET A 427 -4.93 4.69 10.06
CA MET A 427 -4.36 3.48 10.66
C MET A 427 -5.29 2.27 10.47
N LEU A 428 -6.61 2.47 10.67
CA LEU A 428 -7.61 1.43 10.45
C LEU A 428 -7.66 0.99 8.99
N TYR A 429 -7.68 1.95 8.06
CA TYR A 429 -7.71 1.70 6.62
C TYR A 429 -6.48 0.90 6.17
N ASN A 430 -5.28 1.36 6.54
CA ASN A 430 -4.04 0.67 6.16
C ASN A 430 -3.94 -0.71 6.82
N THR A 431 -4.34 -0.85 8.08
CA THR A 431 -4.32 -2.14 8.77
C THR A 431 -5.30 -3.13 8.14
N ALA A 432 -6.48 -2.67 7.71
CA ALA A 432 -7.47 -3.50 7.02
C ALA A 432 -7.01 -4.00 5.65
N ILE A 433 -5.93 -3.45 5.09
CA ILE A 433 -5.32 -3.87 3.83
C ILE A 433 -4.05 -4.69 4.12
N LYS A 434 -3.09 -4.08 4.83
CA LYS A 434 -1.74 -4.62 5.02
C LYS A 434 -1.69 -5.87 5.89
N LEU A 435 -2.57 -6.00 6.88
CA LEU A 435 -2.58 -7.21 7.72
C LEU A 435 -3.11 -8.43 6.96
N PRO A 436 -4.27 -8.37 6.26
CA PRO A 436 -4.69 -9.43 5.34
C PRO A 436 -3.64 -9.78 4.29
N GLU A 437 -3.06 -8.76 3.64
CA GLU A 437 -2.02 -8.92 2.63
C GLU A 437 -0.84 -9.74 3.17
N TRP A 438 -0.32 -9.38 4.34
CA TRP A 438 0.77 -10.12 4.97
C TRP A 438 0.38 -11.55 5.33
N ILE A 439 -0.80 -11.76 5.92
CA ILE A 439 -1.28 -13.09 6.34
C ILE A 439 -1.44 -14.04 5.14
N VAL A 440 -1.86 -13.52 3.99
CA VAL A 440 -2.10 -14.33 2.78
C VAL A 440 -0.80 -14.56 2.01
N TYR A 441 0.01 -13.52 1.80
CA TYR A 441 1.14 -13.58 0.87
C TYR A 441 2.50 -13.79 1.55
N HIS A 442 2.71 -13.24 2.75
CA HIS A 442 4.02 -13.25 3.41
C HIS A 442 4.14 -14.23 4.58
N ALA A 443 3.02 -14.65 5.17
CA ALA A 443 3.03 -15.62 6.25
C ALA A 443 3.48 -17.01 5.76
N PRO A 444 4.34 -17.72 6.51
CA PRO A 444 4.73 -19.10 6.19
C PRO A 444 3.52 -20.04 6.08
N LEU A 445 3.56 -21.02 5.18
CA LEU A 445 2.52 -22.05 5.07
C LEU A 445 2.64 -23.13 6.15
N GLY A 446 3.89 -23.49 6.49
CA GLY A 446 4.29 -24.48 7.50
C GLY A 446 3.99 -24.08 8.93
#